data_AF-A0A946RK14-F1
#
_entry.id   AF-A0A946RK14-F1
#
_cell.length_a   1.000
_cell.length_b   1.000
_cell.length_c   1.000
_cell.angle_alpha   90.00
_cell.angle_beta   90.00
_cell.angle_gamma   90.00
#
_symmetry.space_group_name_H-M   'P 1'
#
loop_
_entity.id
_entity.type
_entity.pdbx_description
1 polymer ?
#
loop_
_entity_poly.entity_id
_entity_poly.type
_entity_poly.pdbx_seq_one_letter_code
_entity_poly.pdbx_strand_id
1 'polypeptide(L)'
;MKDNHKTPTNITQEQIDAGLDKFITTIEEEIQLHHAHPEWMNLDQPCREEKNLIIRSTIIIDMLEEYIQVLELSDNCPYYQRFKIAKLYFKNINIPHN
;
A
#
# COMPACT_ATOMS: atom_id res chain seq x y z
N MET A 1 3.14 32.33 -8.06
CA MET A 1 3.70 31.95 -6.74
C MET A 1 3.49 30.45 -6.62
N LYS A 2 4.56 29.67 -6.46
CA LYS A 2 4.43 28.24 -6.16
C LYS A 2 4.24 28.14 -4.66
N ASP A 3 3.08 27.68 -4.21
CA ASP A 3 2.88 27.31 -2.82
C ASP A 3 3.79 26.11 -2.54
N ASN A 4 4.92 26.37 -1.89
CA ASN A 4 5.72 25.33 -1.27
C ASN A 4 4.83 24.70 -0.20
N HIS A 5 4.35 23.48 -0.44
CA HIS A 5 3.85 22.60 0.60
C HIS A 5 4.99 22.32 1.58
N LYS A 6 5.24 23.28 2.50
CA LYS A 6 6.11 23.05 3.64
C LYS A 6 5.41 22.01 4.50
N THR A 7 6.03 20.83 4.57
CA THR A 7 5.75 19.81 5.57
C THR A 7 5.54 20.48 6.93
N PRO A 8 4.52 20.08 7.72
CA PRO A 8 4.24 20.68 9.01
C PRO A 8 5.51 20.77 9.85
N THR A 9 5.79 21.96 10.38
CA THR A 9 7.11 22.41 10.90
C THR A 9 7.65 21.64 12.11
N ASN A 10 7.01 20.55 12.55
CA ASN A 10 7.35 19.75 13.73
C ASN A 10 7.46 18.24 13.47
N ILE A 11 7.46 17.78 12.22
CA ILE A 11 7.63 16.35 11.90
C ILE A 11 9.10 16.08 11.57
N THR A 12 9.74 15.17 12.32
CA THR A 12 11.13 14.75 12.04
C THR A 12 11.16 13.72 10.91
N GLN A 13 12.31 13.59 10.23
CA GLN A 13 12.49 12.55 9.22
C GLN A 13 12.25 11.14 9.80
N GLU A 14 12.68 10.90 11.04
CA GLU A 14 12.42 9.62 11.74
C GLU A 14 10.93 9.33 11.90
N GLN A 15 10.10 10.35 12.17
CA GLN A 15 8.65 10.18 12.26
C GLN A 15 8.03 9.89 10.88
N ILE A 16 8.57 10.50 9.82
CA ILE A 16 8.17 10.19 8.44
C ILE A 16 8.53 8.75 8.10
N ASP A 17 9.77 8.35 8.36
CA ASP A 17 10.28 7.02 8.06
C ASP A 17 9.51 5.94 8.85
N ALA A 18 9.23 6.18 10.13
CA ALA A 18 8.41 5.29 10.95
C ALA A 18 6.96 5.19 10.46
N GLY A 19 6.40 6.30 9.97
CA GLY A 19 5.08 6.31 9.34
C GLY A 19 5.05 5.47 8.07
N LEU A 20 5.98 5.74 7.15
CA LEU A 20 6.14 5.00 5.89
C LEU A 20 6.35 3.51 6.14
N ASP A 21 7.25 3.16 7.07
CA ASP A 21 7.55 1.77 7.36
C ASP A 21 6.35 1.04 7.96
N LYS A 22 5.57 1.70 8.83
CA LYS A 22 4.33 1.12 9.36
C LYS A 22 3.31 0.83 8.26
N PHE A 23 3.01 1.80 7.40
CA PHE A 23 2.03 1.60 6.32
C PHE A 23 2.49 0.55 5.30
N ILE A 24 3.78 0.57 4.94
CA ILE A 24 4.34 -0.41 4.00
C ILE A 24 4.36 -1.82 4.60
N THR A 25 4.73 -1.94 5.87
CA THR A 25 4.69 -3.24 6.55
C THR A 25 3.26 -3.76 6.65
N THR A 26 2.28 -2.91 6.96
CA THR A 26 0.87 -3.34 6.99
C THR A 26 0.39 -3.87 5.63
N ILE A 27 0.75 -3.24 4.52
CA ILE A 27 0.35 -3.76 3.20
C ILE A 27 1.08 -5.07 2.87
N GLU A 28 2.35 -5.21 3.26
CA GLU A 28 3.10 -6.46 3.08
C GLU A 28 2.53 -7.61 3.93
N GLU A 29 2.03 -7.32 5.13
CA GLU A 29 1.32 -8.29 5.98
C GLU A 29 0.01 -8.74 5.36
N GLU A 30 -0.77 -7.85 4.72
CA GLU A 30 -1.99 -8.24 3.99
C GLU A 30 -1.64 -9.14 2.78
N ILE A 31 -0.52 -8.90 2.10
CA ILE A 31 -0.01 -9.80 1.04
C ILE A 31 0.35 -11.17 1.60
N GLN A 32 1.05 -11.21 2.72
CA GLN A 32 1.42 -12.47 3.38
C GLN A 32 0.20 -13.24 3.85
N LEU A 33 -0.80 -12.55 4.41
CA LEU A 33 -2.07 -13.13 4.79
C LEU A 33 -2.77 -13.73 3.56
N HIS A 34 -2.84 -12.99 2.47
CA HIS A 34 -3.42 -13.47 1.22
C HIS A 34 -2.71 -14.74 0.70
N HIS A 35 -1.37 -14.79 0.76
CA HIS A 35 -0.61 -16.00 0.42
C HIS A 35 -0.80 -17.18 1.39
N ALA A 36 -1.09 -16.90 2.66
CA ALA A 36 -1.37 -17.93 3.66
C ALA A 36 -2.74 -18.60 3.45
N HIS A 37 -3.59 -18.02 2.60
CA HIS A 37 -4.92 -18.52 2.23
C HIS A 37 -5.00 -18.92 0.76
N PRO A 38 -4.28 -19.98 0.32
CA PRO A 38 -4.31 -20.44 -1.07
C PRO A 38 -5.72 -20.86 -1.53
N GLU A 39 -6.61 -21.19 -0.61
CA GLU A 39 -8.01 -21.48 -0.91
C GLU A 39 -8.74 -20.29 -1.54
N TRP A 40 -8.37 -19.03 -1.22
CA TRP A 40 -8.98 -17.84 -1.79
C TRP A 40 -8.67 -17.70 -3.29
N MET A 41 -7.46 -18.10 -3.70
CA MET A 41 -7.01 -18.08 -5.10
C MET A 41 -7.74 -19.09 -6.01
N ASN A 42 -8.48 -20.03 -5.42
CA ASN A 42 -9.15 -21.12 -6.15
C ASN A 42 -10.68 -20.94 -6.21
N LEU A 43 -11.22 -19.83 -5.69
CA LEU A 43 -12.66 -19.58 -5.68
C LEU A 43 -13.13 -18.96 -7.00
N ASP A 44 -14.31 -19.40 -7.47
CA ASP A 44 -15.02 -18.78 -8.59
C ASP A 44 -15.49 -17.36 -8.29
N GLN A 45 -15.49 -16.92 -7.03
CA GLN A 45 -15.67 -15.52 -6.63
C GLN A 45 -14.99 -15.29 -5.28
N PRO A 46 -14.43 -14.09 -5.04
CA PRO A 46 -13.78 -13.80 -3.77
C PRO A 46 -14.73 -13.97 -2.59
N CYS A 47 -14.25 -14.65 -1.55
CA CYS A 47 -14.97 -14.77 -0.29
C CYS A 47 -15.08 -13.40 0.41
N ARG A 48 -15.86 -13.34 1.49
CA ARG A 48 -16.05 -12.06 2.21
C ARG A 48 -14.73 -11.56 2.81
N GLU A 49 -13.92 -12.48 3.30
CA GLU A 49 -12.64 -12.22 3.96
C GLU A 49 -11.63 -11.63 2.97
N GLU A 50 -11.50 -12.25 1.79
CA GLU A 50 -10.66 -11.76 0.70
C GLU A 50 -11.13 -10.40 0.19
N LYS A 51 -12.45 -10.20 0.01
CA LYS A 51 -13.01 -8.87 -0.35
C LYS A 51 -12.63 -7.80 0.67
N ASN A 52 -12.76 -8.10 1.95
CA ASN A 52 -12.40 -7.17 3.01
C ASN A 52 -10.90 -6.87 3.01
N LEU A 53 -10.06 -7.87 2.78
CA LEU A 53 -8.61 -7.70 2.66
C LEU A 53 -8.26 -6.77 1.49
N ILE A 54 -8.83 -7.02 0.31
CA ILE A 54 -8.59 -6.21 -0.89
C ILE A 54 -9.04 -4.75 -0.66
N ILE A 55 -10.21 -4.54 -0.05
CA ILE A 55 -10.71 -3.19 0.25
C ILE A 55 -9.76 -2.46 1.21
N ARG A 56 -9.37 -3.09 2.33
CA ARG A 56 -8.42 -2.46 3.28
C ARG A 56 -7.08 -2.15 2.62
N SER A 57 -6.57 -3.08 1.83
CA SER A 57 -5.31 -2.96 1.11
C SER A 57 -5.36 -1.80 0.11
N THR A 58 -6.47 -1.66 -0.62
CA THR A 58 -6.67 -0.56 -1.58
C THR A 58 -6.65 0.80 -0.86
N ILE A 59 -7.35 0.94 0.27
CA ILE A 59 -7.35 2.18 1.05
C ILE A 59 -5.93 2.55 1.52
N ILE A 60 -5.16 1.56 2.02
CA ILE A 60 -3.78 1.79 2.46
C ILE A 60 -2.89 2.21 1.29
N ILE A 61 -3.03 1.57 0.13
CA ILE A 61 -2.28 1.90 -1.09
C ILE A 61 -2.57 3.32 -1.55
N ASP A 62 -3.85 3.73 -1.56
CA ASP A 62 -4.24 5.08 -1.97
C ASP A 62 -3.65 6.14 -1.02
N MET A 63 -3.69 5.88 0.30
CA MET A 63 -3.06 6.76 1.30
C MET A 63 -1.54 6.85 1.12
N LEU A 64 -0.87 5.71 0.86
CA LEU A 64 0.57 5.66 0.59
C LEU A 64 0.94 6.42 -0.68
N GLU A 65 0.12 6.32 -1.73
CA GLU A 65 0.33 7.04 -2.98
C GLU A 65 0.31 8.56 -2.77
N GLU A 66 -0.66 9.06 -2.00
CA GLU A 66 -0.74 10.48 -1.64
C GLU A 66 0.49 10.90 -0.81
N TYR A 67 0.87 10.11 0.20
CA TYR A 67 2.05 10.38 1.03
C TYR A 67 3.34 10.45 0.20
N ILE A 68 3.53 9.51 -0.73
CA ILE A 68 4.69 9.46 -1.63
C ILE A 68 4.77 10.71 -2.50
N GLN A 69 3.62 11.19 -3.02
CA GLN A 69 3.56 12.40 -3.82
C GLN A 69 3.91 13.65 -2.99
N VAL A 70 3.37 13.75 -1.77
CA VAL A 70 3.64 14.88 -0.85
C VAL A 70 5.09 14.92 -0.40
N LEU A 71 5.70 13.75 -0.17
CA LEU A 71 7.10 13.63 0.27
C LEU A 71 8.10 13.66 -0.90
N GLU A 72 7.61 13.73 -2.15
CA GLU A 72 8.42 13.71 -3.37
C GLU A 72 9.46 12.58 -3.38
N LEU A 73 9.06 11.37 -2.96
CA LEU A 73 10.00 10.25 -2.86
C LEU A 73 10.54 9.86 -4.24
N SER A 74 11.87 9.74 -4.34
CA SER A 74 12.56 9.28 -5.54
C SER A 74 12.18 7.85 -5.89
N ASP A 75 12.17 7.52 -7.19
CA ASP A 75 12.02 6.14 -7.66
C ASP A 75 13.04 5.19 -7.01
N ASN A 76 14.24 5.65 -6.66
CA ASN A 76 15.27 4.81 -6.03
C ASN A 76 15.10 4.66 -4.50
N CYS A 77 14.09 5.31 -3.91
CA CYS A 77 13.79 5.17 -2.49
C CYS A 77 13.30 3.74 -2.16
N PRO A 78 13.84 3.07 -1.13
CA PRO A 78 13.40 1.73 -0.74
C PRO A 78 11.88 1.65 -0.46
N TYR A 79 11.33 2.68 0.19
CA TYR A 79 9.89 2.75 0.47
C TYR A 79 9.05 2.82 -0.80
N TYR A 80 9.49 3.62 -1.78
CA TYR A 80 8.81 3.73 -3.06
C TYR A 80 8.83 2.41 -3.85
N GLN A 81 9.96 1.70 -3.84
CA GLN A 81 10.09 0.39 -4.49
C GLN A 81 9.18 -0.66 -3.84
N ARG A 82 9.17 -0.74 -2.50
CA ARG A 82 8.27 -1.64 -1.74
C ARG A 82 6.81 -1.33 -2.02
N PHE A 83 6.43 -0.06 -2.00
CA PHE A 83 5.09 0.39 -2.37
C PHE A 83 4.71 -0.05 -3.80
N LYS A 84 5.60 0.12 -4.78
CA LYS A 84 5.33 -0.29 -6.17
C LYS A 84 5.07 -1.78 -6.31
N ILE A 85 5.83 -2.61 -5.60
CA ILE A 85 5.62 -4.06 -5.58
C ILE A 85 4.25 -4.39 -4.99
N ALA A 86 3.90 -3.81 -3.84
CA ALA A 86 2.61 -4.04 -3.19
C ALA A 86 1.43 -3.56 -4.05
N LYS A 87 1.55 -2.37 -4.65
CA LYS A 87 0.54 -1.81 -5.57
C LYS A 87 0.36 -2.70 -6.79
N LEU A 88 1.45 -3.22 -7.37
CA LEU A 88 1.38 -4.13 -8.51
C LEU A 88 0.70 -5.45 -8.13
N TYR A 89 0.99 -5.98 -6.94
CA TYR A 89 0.37 -7.21 -6.44
C TYR A 89 -1.16 -7.07 -6.38
N PHE A 90 -1.68 -6.07 -5.68
CA PHE A 90 -3.14 -5.88 -5.56
C PHE A 90 -3.82 -5.44 -6.87
N LYS A 91 -3.10 -4.75 -7.77
CA LYS A 91 -3.59 -4.49 -9.12
C LYS A 91 -3.77 -5.78 -9.92
N ASN A 92 -2.91 -6.77 -9.70
CA ASN A 92 -2.94 -8.06 -10.41
C ASN A 92 -3.84 -9.09 -9.74
N ILE A 93 -4.25 -8.86 -8.49
CA ILE A 93 -5.35 -9.60 -7.86
C ILE A 93 -6.69 -9.27 -8.54
N ASN A 94 -6.77 -8.26 -9.45
CA ASN A 94 -8.01 -7.85 -10.14
C ASN A 94 -8.83 -9.05 -10.65
N ILE A 95 -9.92 -9.27 -9.93
CA ILE A 95 -10.93 -10.30 -10.07
C ILE A 95 -11.70 -10.08 -11.37
N PRO A 96 -11.69 -11.08 -12.27
CA PRO A 96 -12.96 -11.61 -12.75
C PRO A 96 -12.94 -13.13 -12.64
N HIS A 97 -13.73 -13.65 -11.72
CA HIS A 97 -14.16 -15.03 -11.77
C HIS A 97 -15.68 -14.97 -12.01
N ASN A 98 -16.05 -15.28 -13.26
CA ASN A 98 -17.36 -15.25 -13.94
C ASN A 98 -18.59 -14.64 -13.23
#